data_AF-A0A518I3E8-F1
#
_entry.id   AF-A0A518I3E8-F1
#
_cell.length_a   1.000
_cell.length_b   1.000
_cell.length_c   1.000
_cell.angle_alpha   90.00
_cell.angle_beta   90.00
_cell.angle_gamma   90.00
#
_symmetry.space_group_name_H-M   'P 1'
#
loop_
_entity.id
_entity.type
_entity.pdbx_description
1 polymer ?
#
loop_
_entity_poly.entity_id
_entity_poly.type
_entity_poly.pdbx_seq_one_letter_code
_entity_poly.pdbx_strand_id
1 'polypeptide(L)'
;MLLTTCSLLVQQLLIAKRDLRLQKYIKQLSRFEGLMIDDLGYVQQNREEMEVLFTLLAERYERGSVLLTSNLAFSKWDQIFKDATHCLNNSDTERWWLPQQKDTQIVGGAMEMQAKAALIDSIRSRYYGARKRDKSRILDEFVAITGHQRKYALRILAERQNTTPERCEVVGRKIYDCAVKEVLVTLWESSDRLCGKRLKAILPELLKSMESHGHMNLDDSLKTRVLSASASTIDRLLRPIREEATGKKRVRPKKKVRAAVAVKTFSEWDDVAPGSLEVDFVAHCGGNLSGPFIHSLVATDVASGWTECIPILIREQSLVVESLELLRNRFPFPVLGINTDNDSSFINESVIKFCDSQSITFTRSRPYRKNDQAWIEQKNGSIVRKHLGYQRFSGPIACQTIAHLFDSVRWYVNMFQPSFKLLSKTRDGARVSKKFHSPQTPCERLLSDSRVSSESKEYLRRNRLEQDPLELLHAIRQSQAALDSLSTEDSLSQEQQIDLEEFLSQLPELWKKGEARPTHQPKPMRTRDYRTRPDPFEGDWTTILGWLEKSPDATASSLLERLIERSPDKYNGGQLRTLQRRVSQWRNIMARKLVTGTTAT
;
A
#
# COMPACT_ATOMS: atom_id res chain seq x y z
N MET A 1 20.08 9.36 8.44
CA MET A 1 20.61 8.00 8.19
C MET A 1 21.29 7.52 9.48
N LEU A 2 21.17 6.26 9.86
CA LEU A 2 21.79 5.69 11.07
C LEU A 2 22.74 4.55 10.69
N LEU A 3 23.98 4.59 11.19
CA LEU A 3 24.98 3.53 11.05
C LEU A 3 25.17 2.84 12.41
N THR A 4 25.12 1.51 12.43
CA THR A 4 25.33 0.72 13.65
C THR A 4 25.85 -0.68 13.28
N THR A 5 26.62 -1.30 14.17
CA THR A 5 27.04 -2.69 13.99
C THR A 5 25.87 -3.64 14.31
N CYS A 6 25.84 -4.79 13.64
CA CYS A 6 24.79 -5.80 13.81
C CYS A 6 24.70 -6.26 15.27
N SER A 7 25.85 -6.51 15.91
CA SER A 7 25.93 -6.92 17.32
C SER A 7 25.29 -5.91 18.27
N LEU A 8 25.62 -4.63 18.13
CA LEU A 8 25.07 -3.57 18.98
C LEU A 8 23.57 -3.40 18.75
N LEU A 9 23.13 -3.44 17.48
CA LEU A 9 21.73 -3.30 17.14
C LEU A 9 20.88 -4.44 17.71
N VAL A 10 21.34 -5.69 17.55
CA VAL A 10 20.67 -6.87 18.08
C VAL A 10 20.59 -6.82 19.59
N GLN A 11 21.67 -6.45 20.28
CA GLN A 11 21.69 -6.30 21.73
C GLN A 11 20.65 -5.27 22.21
N GLN A 12 20.56 -4.11 21.54
CA GLN A 12 19.57 -3.08 21.87
C GLN A 12 18.13 -3.54 21.59
N LEU A 13 17.91 -4.30 20.52
CA LEU A 13 16.61 -4.89 20.21
C LEU A 13 16.20 -5.96 21.23
N LEU A 14 17.14 -6.79 21.69
CA LEU A 14 16.89 -7.79 22.74
C LEU A 14 16.56 -7.13 24.08
N ILE A 15 17.30 -6.09 24.47
CA ILE A 15 16.99 -5.30 25.67
C ILE A 15 15.59 -4.69 25.55
N ALA A 16 15.26 -4.10 24.39
CA ALA A 16 13.94 -3.55 24.14
C ALA A 16 12.83 -4.63 24.14
N LYS A 17 13.12 -5.86 23.70
CA LYS A 17 12.20 -7.01 23.78
C LYS A 17 11.98 -7.43 25.24
N ARG A 18 13.04 -7.52 26.04
CA ARG A 18 12.97 -7.83 27.48
C ARG A 18 12.16 -6.79 28.26
N ASP A 19 12.33 -5.52 27.93
CA ASP A 19 11.65 -4.40 28.59
C ASP A 19 10.23 -4.11 28.02
N LEU A 20 9.69 -5.00 27.18
CA LEU A 20 8.37 -4.86 26.51
C LEU A 20 8.22 -3.56 25.71
N ARG A 21 9.31 -3.04 25.16
CA ARG A 21 9.40 -1.78 24.40
C ARG A 21 9.85 -1.97 22.95
N LEU A 22 9.95 -3.21 22.47
CA LEU A 22 10.43 -3.55 21.13
C LEU A 22 9.74 -2.76 20.02
N GLN A 23 8.41 -2.73 19.98
CA GLN A 23 7.67 -1.98 18.94
C GLN A 23 7.96 -0.47 18.97
N LYS A 24 8.14 0.11 20.16
CA LYS A 24 8.47 1.54 20.31
C LYS A 24 9.88 1.83 19.79
N TYR A 25 10.82 0.94 20.07
CA TYR A 25 12.20 1.07 19.60
C TYR A 25 12.32 0.85 18.08
N ILE A 26 11.61 -0.12 17.51
CA ILE A 26 11.51 -0.32 16.06
C ILE A 26 10.91 0.92 15.38
N LYS A 27 9.84 1.51 15.93
CA LYS A 27 9.24 2.75 15.43
C LYS A 27 10.16 3.97 15.55
N GLN A 28 11.11 3.95 16.49
CA GLN A 28 12.15 4.97 16.58
C GLN A 28 13.18 4.78 15.47
N LEU A 29 13.62 3.54 15.23
CA LEU A 29 14.52 3.19 14.13
C LEU A 29 13.90 3.46 12.76
N SER A 30 12.58 3.33 12.61
CA SER A 30 11.85 3.61 11.36
C SER A 30 11.83 5.09 10.97
N ARG A 31 12.19 6.02 11.88
CA ARG A 31 12.29 7.46 11.57
C ARG A 31 13.50 7.80 10.70
N PHE A 32 14.52 6.95 10.71
CA PHE A 32 15.68 7.14 9.85
C PHE A 32 15.36 6.68 8.43
N GLU A 33 15.57 7.55 7.45
CA GLU A 33 15.35 7.27 6.01
C GLU A 33 16.18 6.08 5.50
N GLY A 34 17.39 5.91 6.04
CA GLY A 34 18.27 4.78 5.77
C GLY A 34 18.91 4.23 7.05
N LEU A 35 18.96 2.90 7.16
CA LEU A 35 19.62 2.17 8.24
C LEU A 35 20.77 1.34 7.65
N MET A 36 22.00 1.62 8.05
CA MET A 36 23.19 0.83 7.68
C MET A 36 23.55 -0.08 8.85
N ILE A 37 23.50 -1.39 8.61
CA ILE A 37 23.84 -2.43 9.59
C ILE A 37 25.15 -3.07 9.14
N ASP A 38 26.19 -2.85 9.94
CA ASP A 38 27.54 -3.33 9.65
C ASP A 38 27.85 -4.67 10.30
N ASP A 39 28.78 -5.43 9.72
CA ASP A 39 29.29 -6.70 10.26
C ASP A 39 28.24 -7.79 10.54
N LEU A 40 27.33 -8.04 9.58
CA LEU A 40 26.30 -9.08 9.71
C LEU A 40 26.88 -10.50 9.92
N GLY A 41 28.11 -10.77 9.47
CA GLY A 41 28.72 -12.10 9.44
C GLY A 41 29.67 -12.45 10.59
N TYR A 42 29.84 -11.60 11.62
CA TYR A 42 30.85 -11.81 12.66
C TYR A 42 30.40 -12.71 13.83
N VAL A 43 29.10 -12.96 14.00
CA VAL A 43 28.57 -13.75 15.14
C VAL A 43 27.45 -14.67 14.65
N GLN A 44 27.51 -15.96 14.99
CA GLN A 44 26.39 -16.90 14.80
C GLN A 44 25.24 -16.43 15.69
N GLN A 45 24.22 -15.84 15.07
CA GLN A 45 23.10 -15.25 15.80
C GLN A 45 22.22 -16.38 16.38
N ASN A 46 21.92 -16.29 17.66
CA ASN A 46 20.99 -17.19 18.33
C ASN A 46 19.55 -16.95 17.84
N ARG A 47 18.63 -17.87 18.10
CA ARG A 47 17.24 -17.80 17.60
C ARG A 47 16.52 -16.50 17.98
N GLU A 48 16.73 -16.01 19.20
CA GLU A 48 16.10 -14.78 19.69
C GLU A 48 16.67 -13.52 19.01
N GLU A 49 17.96 -13.53 18.71
CA GLU A 49 18.68 -12.46 18.00
C GLU A 49 18.17 -12.34 16.56
N MET A 50 17.98 -13.49 15.91
CA MET A 50 17.41 -13.59 14.58
C MET A 50 15.96 -13.10 14.51
N GLU A 51 15.14 -13.43 15.51
CA GLU A 51 13.74 -13.03 15.56
C GLU A 51 13.61 -11.50 15.62
N VAL A 52 14.39 -10.83 16.46
CA VAL A 52 14.33 -9.36 16.58
C VAL A 52 14.87 -8.65 15.34
N LEU A 53 15.91 -9.21 14.71
CA LEU A 53 16.46 -8.68 13.46
C LEU A 53 15.46 -8.82 12.30
N PHE A 54 14.82 -9.99 12.14
CA PHE A 54 13.77 -10.18 11.12
C PHE A 54 12.56 -9.28 11.37
N THR A 55 12.17 -9.08 12.63
CA THR A 55 11.05 -8.18 12.97
C THR A 55 11.36 -6.74 12.51
N LEU A 56 12.59 -6.26 12.73
CA LEU A 56 13.04 -4.94 12.26
C LEU A 56 13.07 -4.87 10.72
N LEU A 57 13.63 -5.89 10.04
CA LEU A 57 13.73 -5.93 8.59
C LEU A 57 12.35 -5.99 7.92
N ALA A 58 11.41 -6.77 8.48
CA ALA A 58 10.04 -6.86 8.00
C ALA A 58 9.29 -5.53 8.13
N GLU A 59 9.46 -4.81 9.24
CA GLU A 59 8.82 -3.50 9.43
C GLU A 59 9.38 -2.43 8.46
N ARG A 60 10.65 -2.55 8.06
CA ARG A 60 11.28 -1.64 7.08
C ARG A 60 11.08 -2.07 5.63
N TYR A 61 10.66 -3.31 5.38
CA TYR A 61 10.38 -3.81 4.04
C TYR A 61 9.36 -2.90 3.34
N GLU A 62 9.70 -2.41 2.15
CA GLU A 62 8.93 -1.43 1.35
C GLU A 62 8.70 -0.04 1.99
N ARG A 63 9.13 0.19 3.23
CA ARG A 63 8.92 1.46 3.97
C ARG A 63 10.18 2.29 4.16
N GLY A 64 11.38 1.69 4.14
CA GLY A 64 12.63 2.42 4.29
C GLY A 64 13.85 1.62 3.84
N SER A 65 14.90 2.31 3.40
CA SER A 65 16.12 1.65 2.91
C SER A 65 16.91 1.04 4.07
N VAL A 66 17.45 -0.16 3.83
CA VAL A 66 18.39 -0.85 4.72
C VAL A 66 19.60 -1.26 3.89
N LEU A 67 20.79 -0.94 4.35
CA LEU A 67 22.06 -1.42 3.80
C LEU A 67 22.65 -2.41 4.78
N LEU A 68 23.04 -3.58 4.30
CA LEU A 68 23.71 -4.62 5.08
C LEU A 68 25.12 -4.79 4.55
N THR A 69 26.12 -4.68 5.40
CA THR A 69 27.50 -5.03 5.08
C THR A 69 27.88 -6.33 5.80
N SER A 70 28.57 -7.21 5.09
CA SER A 70 28.96 -8.53 5.57
C SER A 70 30.33 -8.90 5.03
N ASN A 71 31.13 -9.55 5.86
CA ASN A 71 32.42 -10.14 5.51
C ASN A 71 32.28 -11.52 4.81
N LEU A 72 31.06 -12.05 4.70
CA LEU A 72 30.77 -13.31 4.02
C LEU A 72 30.12 -13.08 2.65
N ALA A 73 30.61 -13.81 1.63
CA ALA A 73 29.99 -13.86 0.31
C ALA A 73 28.54 -14.35 0.42
N PHE A 74 27.65 -13.81 -0.43
CA PHE A 74 26.21 -14.11 -0.40
C PHE A 74 25.88 -15.61 -0.43
N SER A 75 26.66 -16.40 -1.17
CA SER A 75 26.53 -17.86 -1.25
C SER A 75 26.78 -18.61 0.07
N LYS A 76 27.36 -17.95 1.08
CA LYS A 76 27.62 -18.50 2.41
C LYS A 76 26.69 -17.95 3.48
N TRP A 77 25.68 -17.15 3.11
CA TRP A 77 24.75 -16.55 4.08
C TRP A 77 23.86 -17.59 4.77
N ASP A 78 23.68 -18.77 4.18
CA ASP A 78 23.01 -19.91 4.83
C ASP A 78 23.70 -20.34 6.15
N GLN A 79 24.99 -20.06 6.30
CA GLN A 79 25.76 -20.35 7.52
C GLN A 79 25.50 -19.33 8.64
N ILE A 80 25.05 -18.11 8.29
CA ILE A 80 24.60 -17.07 9.23
C ILE A 80 23.17 -17.42 9.70
N PHE A 81 22.35 -18.00 8.82
CA PHE A 81 20.93 -18.30 9.03
C PHE A 81 20.66 -19.81 9.14
N LYS A 82 21.30 -20.47 10.13
CA LYS A 82 21.26 -21.95 10.28
C LYS A 82 19.85 -22.57 10.41
N ASP A 83 18.81 -21.79 10.71
CA ASP A 83 17.42 -22.25 10.86
C ASP A 83 16.39 -21.33 10.17
N ALA A 84 16.63 -20.96 8.91
CA ALA A 84 15.63 -20.22 8.13
C ALA A 84 14.29 -20.96 7.99
N THR A 85 14.28 -22.30 8.08
CA THR A 85 13.08 -23.14 7.91
C THR A 85 12.15 -23.19 9.13
N HIS A 86 12.60 -22.82 10.33
CA HIS A 86 11.77 -22.86 11.54
C HIS A 86 11.28 -21.51 12.07
N CYS A 87 11.84 -20.39 11.57
CA CYS A 87 11.34 -19.04 11.82
C CYS A 87 10.16 -18.64 10.90
N LEU A 88 9.75 -19.54 9.99
CA LEU A 88 8.77 -19.31 8.94
C LEU A 88 7.49 -20.11 9.18
N ASN A 89 6.60 -19.59 10.03
CA ASN A 89 5.23 -20.10 10.18
C ASN A 89 4.18 -18.98 10.06
N ASN A 90 4.41 -18.03 9.16
CA ASN A 90 3.36 -17.19 8.59
C ASN A 90 3.35 -17.36 7.06
N SER A 91 2.16 -17.56 6.52
CA SER A 91 1.83 -18.18 5.24
C SER A 91 2.09 -17.34 3.99
N ASP A 92 3.24 -16.67 3.86
CA ASP A 92 3.52 -15.79 2.70
C ASP A 92 4.95 -15.89 2.12
N THR A 93 5.73 -16.92 2.47
CA THR A 93 7.17 -16.95 2.12
C THR A 93 7.64 -18.00 1.11
N GLU A 94 6.77 -18.84 0.52
CA GLU A 94 7.16 -19.69 -0.62
C GLU A 94 7.56 -18.89 -1.89
N ARG A 95 7.42 -17.56 -1.86
CA ARG A 95 7.77 -16.67 -2.97
C ARG A 95 9.21 -16.15 -2.96
N TRP A 96 10.00 -16.43 -1.93
CA TRP A 96 11.22 -15.65 -1.68
C TRP A 96 12.50 -16.24 -2.29
N TRP A 97 12.50 -17.47 -2.83
CA TRP A 97 13.77 -18.13 -3.23
C TRP A 97 13.69 -19.15 -4.38
N LEU A 98 13.21 -18.76 -5.57
CA LEU A 98 13.48 -19.50 -6.82
C LEU A 98 13.59 -18.55 -8.03
N PRO A 99 14.72 -18.49 -8.75
CA PRO A 99 14.72 -18.05 -10.15
C PRO A 99 14.04 -19.15 -10.98
N GLN A 100 12.86 -18.86 -11.52
CA GLN A 100 12.28 -19.70 -12.57
C GLN A 100 13.17 -19.62 -13.81
N GLN A 101 13.92 -20.69 -14.10
CA GLN A 101 14.37 -20.97 -15.46
C GLN A 101 13.15 -21.30 -16.31
N LYS A 102 12.82 -20.40 -17.24
CA LYS A 102 12.01 -20.71 -18.41
C LYS A 102 12.57 -19.92 -19.59
N ASP A 103 13.29 -20.63 -20.45
CA ASP A 103 13.25 -20.38 -21.89
C ASP A 103 13.34 -21.73 -22.59
N THR A 104 12.16 -22.25 -22.95
CA THR A 104 12.03 -23.22 -24.03
C THR A 104 10.87 -22.70 -24.87
N GLN A 105 11.21 -21.99 -25.93
CA GLN A 105 10.25 -21.55 -26.94
C GLN A 105 9.64 -22.78 -27.62
N ILE A 106 8.31 -22.87 -27.61
CA ILE A 106 7.57 -23.73 -28.53
C ILE A 106 6.58 -22.83 -29.26
N VAL A 107 6.85 -22.64 -30.54
CA VAL A 107 5.96 -22.02 -31.52
C VAL A 107 4.86 -23.02 -31.86
N GLY A 108 3.59 -22.64 -31.74
CA GLY A 108 2.45 -23.45 -32.18
C GLY A 108 1.11 -22.78 -31.86
N GLY A 109 0.40 -22.34 -32.91
CA GLY A 109 -0.89 -21.65 -32.80
C GLY A 109 -1.95 -22.45 -32.03
N ALA A 110 -2.73 -21.74 -31.22
CA ALA A 110 -3.75 -22.33 -30.36
C ALA A 110 -5.00 -22.74 -31.16
N MET A 111 -5.20 -24.05 -31.38
CA MET A 111 -6.50 -24.61 -31.78
C MET A 111 -7.54 -24.54 -30.64
N GLU A 112 -8.78 -24.24 -30.99
CA GLU A 112 -9.97 -24.12 -30.13
C GLU A 112 -10.32 -25.42 -29.38
N MET A 113 -10.80 -25.32 -28.14
CA MET A 113 -10.91 -26.46 -27.20
C MET A 113 -11.92 -27.55 -27.66
N GLN A 114 -12.99 -27.14 -28.35
CA GLN A 114 -13.99 -28.08 -28.90
C GLN A 114 -13.45 -28.82 -30.14
N ALA A 115 -12.67 -28.15 -31.00
CA ALA A 115 -12.04 -28.78 -32.15
C ALA A 115 -11.00 -29.85 -31.73
N LYS A 116 -10.28 -29.61 -30.62
CA LYS A 116 -9.33 -30.57 -30.05
C LYS A 116 -10.01 -31.85 -29.55
N ALA A 117 -11.17 -31.75 -28.91
CA ALA A 117 -11.91 -32.92 -28.41
C ALA A 117 -12.44 -33.78 -29.56
N ALA A 118 -13.03 -33.16 -30.59
CA ALA A 118 -13.52 -33.85 -31.78
C ALA A 118 -12.38 -34.55 -32.56
N LEU A 119 -11.22 -33.89 -32.67
CA LEU A 119 -10.02 -34.46 -33.29
C LEU A 119 -9.52 -35.69 -32.52
N ILE A 120 -9.50 -35.63 -31.19
CA ILE A 120 -9.06 -36.75 -30.33
C ILE A 120 -9.97 -37.97 -30.52
N ASP A 121 -11.29 -37.81 -30.51
CA ASP A 121 -12.21 -38.95 -30.66
C ASP A 121 -12.17 -39.58 -32.06
N SER A 122 -12.02 -38.76 -33.11
CA SER A 122 -11.82 -39.25 -34.49
C SER A 122 -10.54 -40.07 -34.64
N ILE A 123 -9.42 -39.56 -34.10
CA ILE A 123 -8.12 -40.25 -34.19
C ILE A 123 -8.05 -41.46 -33.28
N ARG A 124 -8.71 -41.43 -32.11
CA ARG A 124 -8.80 -42.58 -31.19
C ARG A 124 -9.47 -43.77 -31.86
N SER A 125 -10.56 -43.54 -32.59
CA SER A 125 -11.26 -44.58 -33.36
C SER A 125 -10.35 -45.22 -34.42
N ARG A 126 -9.57 -44.40 -35.15
CA ARG A 126 -8.57 -44.89 -36.11
C ARG A 126 -7.40 -45.63 -35.44
N TYR A 127 -6.93 -45.15 -34.29
CA TYR A 127 -5.80 -45.73 -33.56
C TYR A 127 -6.14 -47.12 -32.98
N TYR A 128 -7.37 -47.34 -32.50
CA TYR A 128 -7.79 -48.64 -31.99
C TYR A 128 -8.01 -49.67 -33.09
N GLY A 129 -8.57 -49.27 -34.25
CA GLY A 129 -8.81 -50.15 -35.40
C GLY A 129 -7.56 -50.47 -36.25
N ALA A 130 -6.47 -49.74 -36.07
CA ALA A 130 -5.25 -49.89 -36.86
C ALA A 130 -4.38 -51.10 -36.45
N ARG A 131 -3.64 -51.67 -37.41
CA ARG A 131 -2.64 -52.73 -37.15
C ARG A 131 -1.41 -52.12 -36.46
N LYS A 132 -0.59 -52.94 -35.80
CA LYS A 132 0.56 -52.51 -34.97
C LYS A 132 1.55 -51.58 -35.71
N ARG A 133 1.74 -51.76 -37.03
CA ARG A 133 2.60 -50.91 -37.87
C ARG A 133 1.97 -49.53 -38.12
N ASP A 134 0.66 -49.47 -38.31
CA ASP A 134 -0.08 -48.24 -38.65
C ASP A 134 -0.34 -47.36 -37.42
N LYS A 135 -0.38 -47.95 -36.22
CA LYS A 135 -0.52 -47.20 -34.95
C LYS A 135 0.63 -46.22 -34.71
N SER A 136 1.85 -46.56 -35.10
CA SER A 136 2.99 -45.65 -34.99
C SER A 136 2.78 -44.42 -35.88
N ARG A 137 2.37 -44.65 -37.14
CA ARG A 137 2.11 -43.60 -38.12
C ARG A 137 0.97 -42.67 -37.68
N ILE A 138 -0.13 -43.22 -37.18
CA ILE A 138 -1.26 -42.43 -36.65
C ILE A 138 -0.82 -41.58 -35.45
N LEU A 139 0.05 -42.12 -34.59
CA LEU A 139 0.59 -41.39 -33.46
C LEU A 139 1.54 -40.27 -33.92
N ASP A 140 2.37 -40.50 -34.93
CA ASP A 140 3.24 -39.48 -35.54
C ASP A 140 2.42 -38.35 -36.19
N GLU A 141 1.36 -38.67 -36.93
CA GLU A 141 0.42 -37.71 -37.51
C GLU A 141 -0.29 -36.88 -36.40
N PHE A 142 -0.72 -37.51 -35.32
CA PHE A 142 -1.37 -36.80 -34.20
C PHE A 142 -0.41 -35.87 -33.45
N VAL A 143 0.84 -36.28 -33.25
CA VAL A 143 1.89 -35.45 -32.66
C VAL A 143 2.20 -34.23 -33.55
N ALA A 144 2.26 -34.43 -34.87
CA ALA A 144 2.49 -33.35 -35.82
C ALA A 144 1.36 -32.31 -35.84
N ILE A 145 0.10 -32.74 -35.69
CA ILE A 145 -1.07 -31.85 -35.71
C ILE A 145 -1.25 -31.11 -34.37
N THR A 146 -1.02 -31.78 -33.24
CA THR A 146 -1.33 -31.23 -31.90
C THR A 146 -0.13 -30.61 -31.18
N GLY A 147 1.10 -30.86 -31.65
CA GLY A 147 2.33 -30.46 -30.97
C GLY A 147 2.56 -31.20 -29.64
N HIS A 148 1.78 -32.24 -29.33
CA HIS A 148 1.91 -32.99 -28.09
C HIS A 148 3.16 -33.89 -28.09
N GLN A 149 3.80 -34.03 -26.93
CA GLN A 149 4.86 -35.03 -26.79
C GLN A 149 4.31 -36.45 -26.99
N ARG A 150 5.06 -37.29 -27.71
CA ARG A 150 4.66 -38.65 -28.11
C ARG A 150 4.11 -39.51 -26.97
N LYS A 151 4.72 -39.49 -25.78
CA LYS A 151 4.24 -40.24 -24.60
C LYS A 151 2.89 -39.74 -24.08
N TYR A 152 2.66 -38.43 -24.14
CA TYR A 152 1.41 -37.81 -23.70
C TYR A 152 0.28 -38.10 -24.69
N ALA A 153 0.56 -37.99 -25.99
CA ALA A 153 -0.34 -38.39 -27.06
C ALA A 153 -0.77 -39.86 -26.96
N LEU A 154 0.19 -40.75 -26.67
CA LEU A 154 -0.08 -42.18 -26.49
C LEU A 154 -0.99 -42.43 -25.28
N ARG A 155 -0.80 -41.68 -24.18
CA ARG A 155 -1.68 -41.77 -23.00
C ARG A 155 -3.12 -41.35 -23.31
N ILE A 156 -3.31 -40.24 -24.01
CA ILE A 156 -4.65 -39.73 -24.39
C ILE A 156 -5.37 -40.70 -25.33
N LEU A 157 -4.65 -41.29 -26.29
CA LEU A 157 -5.25 -42.23 -27.25
C LEU A 157 -5.46 -43.64 -26.67
N ALA A 158 -4.72 -44.02 -25.61
CA ALA A 158 -4.83 -45.32 -24.95
C ALA A 158 -5.82 -45.36 -23.77
N GLU A 159 -6.30 -44.20 -23.31
CA GLU A 159 -7.30 -44.07 -22.26
C GLU A 159 -8.64 -44.62 -22.77
N ARG A 160 -8.95 -45.89 -22.46
CA ARG A 160 -10.27 -46.48 -22.71
C ARG A 160 -11.30 -45.65 -21.95
N GLN A 161 -12.46 -45.41 -22.57
CA GLN A 161 -13.65 -44.95 -21.86
C GLN A 161 -14.01 -45.97 -20.78
N ASN A 162 -13.46 -45.80 -19.59
CA ASN A 162 -13.88 -46.52 -18.40
C ASN A 162 -15.24 -45.94 -18.03
N THR A 163 -16.32 -46.64 -18.38
CA THR A 163 -17.55 -46.59 -17.61
C THR A 163 -17.19 -46.98 -16.17
N THR A 164 -17.22 -46.02 -15.26
CA THR A 164 -16.92 -46.21 -13.84
C THR A 164 -17.79 -47.34 -13.26
N PRO A 165 -17.20 -48.45 -12.74
CA PRO A 165 -17.94 -49.35 -11.89
C PRO A 165 -18.14 -48.68 -10.52
N GLU A 166 -19.34 -48.80 -9.96
CA GLU A 166 -19.63 -48.46 -8.57
C GLU A 166 -18.62 -49.15 -7.64
N ARG A 167 -17.92 -48.37 -6.81
CA ARG A 167 -17.00 -48.92 -5.81
C ARG A 167 -17.82 -49.58 -4.71
N CYS A 168 -17.71 -50.90 -4.57
CA CYS A 168 -18.03 -51.60 -3.33
C CYS A 168 -17.18 -51.00 -2.19
N GLU A 169 -17.82 -50.55 -1.11
CA GLU A 169 -17.13 -50.05 0.08
C GLU A 169 -16.40 -51.19 0.80
N VAL A 170 -15.07 -51.21 0.65
CA VAL A 170 -14.20 -52.01 1.52
C VAL A 170 -14.25 -51.41 2.92
N VAL A 171 -14.94 -52.08 3.85
CA VAL A 171 -14.94 -51.72 5.27
C VAL A 171 -13.58 -52.09 5.87
N GLY A 172 -12.57 -51.25 5.61
CA GLY A 172 -11.31 -51.30 6.34
C GLY A 172 -11.51 -50.90 7.80
N ARG A 173 -10.89 -51.62 8.75
CA ARG A 173 -10.87 -51.26 10.17
C ARG A 173 -10.37 -49.82 10.34
N LYS A 174 -11.29 -48.87 10.58
CA LYS A 174 -10.95 -47.46 10.79
C LYS A 174 -10.21 -47.35 12.13
N ILE A 175 -8.94 -46.97 12.09
CA ILE A 175 -8.07 -46.77 13.28
C ILE A 175 -8.67 -45.75 14.26
N TYR A 176 -9.36 -44.73 13.72
CA TYR A 176 -10.13 -43.75 14.48
C TYR A 176 -11.61 -44.04 14.27
N ASP A 177 -12.16 -44.81 15.21
CA ASP A 177 -13.55 -45.23 15.26
C ASP A 177 -14.46 -44.14 15.86
N CYS A 178 -15.75 -44.43 16.00
CA CYS A 178 -16.72 -43.51 16.59
C CYS A 178 -16.33 -43.12 18.03
N ALA A 179 -15.69 -44.01 18.79
CA ALA A 179 -15.25 -43.72 20.15
C ALA A 179 -14.19 -42.61 20.20
N VAL A 180 -13.20 -42.63 19.31
CA VAL A 180 -12.22 -41.53 19.21
C VAL A 180 -12.91 -40.22 18.82
N LYS A 181 -13.90 -40.29 17.92
CA LYS A 181 -14.64 -39.10 17.48
C LYS A 181 -15.42 -38.46 18.64
N GLU A 182 -16.13 -39.25 19.44
CA GLU A 182 -16.90 -38.76 20.59
C GLU A 182 -16.01 -38.08 21.64
N VAL A 183 -14.87 -38.70 21.98
CA VAL A 183 -13.90 -38.10 22.91
C VAL A 183 -13.35 -36.77 22.37
N LEU A 184 -13.02 -36.71 21.07
CA LEU A 184 -12.56 -35.48 20.44
C LEU A 184 -13.62 -34.38 20.41
N VAL A 185 -14.91 -34.72 20.34
CA VAL A 185 -16.01 -33.75 20.38
C VAL A 185 -16.11 -33.14 21.76
N THR A 186 -16.06 -33.96 22.81
CA THR A 186 -16.07 -33.48 24.19
C THR A 186 -14.86 -32.59 24.49
N LEU A 187 -13.67 -32.98 24.03
CA LEU A 187 -12.45 -32.15 24.15
C LEU A 187 -12.52 -30.86 23.33
N TRP A 188 -13.18 -30.90 22.18
CA TRP A 188 -13.35 -29.73 21.33
C TRP A 188 -14.34 -28.73 21.95
N GLU A 189 -15.46 -29.18 22.51
CA GLU A 189 -16.40 -28.30 23.22
C GLU A 189 -15.80 -27.79 24.55
N SER A 190 -15.09 -28.62 25.32
CA SER A 190 -14.45 -28.19 26.57
C SER A 190 -13.31 -27.19 26.39
N SER A 191 -12.72 -27.13 25.19
CA SER A 191 -11.69 -26.16 24.84
C SER A 191 -12.23 -24.89 24.18
N ASP A 192 -13.54 -24.66 24.19
CA ASP A 192 -14.18 -23.54 23.47
C ASP A 192 -13.90 -23.58 21.97
N ARG A 193 -14.07 -24.77 21.38
CA ARG A 193 -14.13 -25.01 19.93
C ARG A 193 -12.83 -24.69 19.16
N LEU A 194 -11.67 -24.96 19.75
CA LEU A 194 -10.37 -24.74 19.10
C LEU A 194 -10.21 -25.44 17.73
N CYS A 195 -9.44 -24.82 16.83
CA CYS A 195 -9.03 -25.46 15.58
C CYS A 195 -8.06 -26.64 15.85
N GLY A 196 -8.01 -27.63 14.96
CA GLY A 196 -7.32 -28.91 15.21
C GLY A 196 -5.83 -28.77 15.56
N LYS A 197 -5.14 -27.73 15.04
CA LYS A 197 -3.76 -27.42 15.40
C LYS A 197 -3.62 -26.99 16.88
N ARG A 198 -4.51 -26.12 17.36
CA ARG A 198 -4.50 -25.64 18.75
C ARG A 198 -5.02 -26.71 19.70
N LEU A 199 -6.08 -27.42 19.31
CA LEU A 199 -6.64 -28.54 20.06
C LEU A 199 -5.60 -29.66 20.25
N LYS A 200 -4.81 -29.97 19.21
CA LYS A 200 -3.73 -30.96 19.30
C LYS A 200 -2.66 -30.58 20.32
N ALA A 201 -2.30 -29.30 20.40
CA ALA A 201 -1.26 -28.82 21.32
C ALA A 201 -1.70 -28.90 22.79
N ILE A 202 -2.96 -28.55 23.08
CA ILE A 202 -3.49 -28.58 24.45
C ILE A 202 -4.00 -29.97 24.86
N LEU A 203 -4.23 -30.87 23.91
CA LEU A 203 -4.81 -32.21 24.13
C LEU A 203 -4.20 -32.98 25.33
N PRO A 204 -2.85 -33.08 25.47
CA PRO A 204 -2.25 -33.85 26.57
C PRO A 204 -2.52 -33.24 27.95
N GLU A 205 -2.47 -31.91 28.07
CA GLU A 205 -2.70 -31.20 29.32
C GLU A 205 -4.20 -31.17 29.67
N LEU A 206 -5.05 -30.96 28.66
CA LEU A 206 -6.50 -30.98 28.80
C LEU A 206 -7.00 -32.37 29.23
N LEU A 207 -6.53 -33.44 28.60
CA LEU A 207 -6.86 -34.81 28.99
C LEU A 207 -6.43 -35.13 30.42
N LYS A 208 -5.18 -34.78 30.78
CA LYS A 208 -4.66 -34.99 32.14
C LYS A 208 -5.50 -34.24 33.18
N SER A 209 -5.89 -33.00 32.90
CA SER A 209 -6.73 -32.20 33.78
C SER A 209 -8.15 -32.77 33.89
N MET A 210 -8.75 -33.22 32.79
CA MET A 210 -10.09 -33.80 32.83
C MET A 210 -10.14 -35.15 33.57
N GLU A 211 -9.08 -35.97 33.48
CA GLU A 211 -8.96 -37.20 34.26
C GLU A 211 -8.74 -36.92 35.75
N SER A 212 -7.86 -35.98 36.11
CA SER A 212 -7.55 -35.67 37.52
C SER A 212 -8.75 -35.11 38.29
N HIS A 213 -9.66 -34.43 37.60
CA HIS A 213 -10.88 -33.87 38.17
C HIS A 213 -12.10 -34.81 38.01
N GLY A 214 -11.90 -36.03 37.49
CA GLY A 214 -12.96 -37.04 37.37
C GLY A 214 -14.01 -36.75 36.29
N HIS A 215 -13.73 -35.88 35.33
CA HIS A 215 -14.65 -35.51 34.25
C HIS A 215 -14.65 -36.49 33.07
N MET A 216 -13.63 -37.37 32.98
CA MET A 216 -13.52 -38.37 31.91
C MET A 216 -12.69 -39.57 32.39
N ASN A 217 -13.15 -40.79 32.09
CA ASN A 217 -12.39 -42.01 32.35
C ASN A 217 -12.20 -42.76 31.02
N LEU A 218 -10.99 -42.69 30.46
CA LEU A 218 -10.67 -43.29 29.17
C LEU A 218 -9.83 -44.55 29.37
N ASP A 219 -10.16 -45.60 28.61
CA ASP A 219 -9.27 -46.75 28.48
C ASP A 219 -7.92 -46.34 27.86
N ASP A 220 -6.83 -46.93 28.32
CA ASP A 220 -5.46 -46.57 27.92
C ASP A 220 -5.24 -46.72 26.40
N SER A 221 -5.93 -47.70 25.80
CA SER A 221 -5.92 -47.93 24.36
C SER A 221 -6.57 -46.78 23.57
N LEU A 222 -7.63 -46.16 24.12
CA LEU A 222 -8.35 -45.05 23.50
C LEU A 222 -7.58 -43.74 23.67
N LYS A 223 -6.99 -43.53 24.85
CA LYS A 223 -6.13 -42.39 25.16
C LYS A 223 -4.94 -42.29 24.21
N THR A 224 -4.28 -43.42 23.92
CA THR A 224 -3.15 -43.46 22.98
C THR A 224 -3.60 -43.14 21.55
N ARG A 225 -4.81 -43.55 21.15
CA ARG A 225 -5.37 -43.22 19.83
C ARG A 225 -5.74 -41.75 19.70
N VAL A 226 -6.36 -41.15 20.72
CA VAL A 226 -6.69 -39.71 20.74
C VAL A 226 -5.41 -38.86 20.73
N LEU A 227 -4.40 -39.24 21.53
CA LEU A 227 -3.09 -38.57 21.57
C LEU A 227 -2.23 -38.81 20.33
N SER A 228 -2.48 -39.84 19.51
CA SER A 228 -1.74 -40.07 18.25
C SER A 228 -2.39 -39.39 17.04
N ALA A 229 -3.67 -39.00 17.12
CA ALA A 229 -4.38 -38.32 16.03
C ALA A 229 -3.69 -37.00 15.64
N SER A 230 -3.35 -36.83 14.35
CA SER A 230 -2.77 -35.58 13.85
C SER A 230 -3.78 -34.43 13.86
N ALA A 231 -3.31 -33.18 13.84
CA ALA A 231 -4.18 -31.99 13.75
C ALA A 231 -5.16 -32.06 12.55
N SER A 232 -4.68 -32.54 11.39
CA SER A 232 -5.51 -32.73 10.20
C SER A 232 -6.54 -33.85 10.35
N THR A 233 -6.21 -34.90 11.11
CA THR A 233 -7.14 -35.99 11.43
C THR A 233 -8.25 -35.51 12.36
N ILE A 234 -7.90 -34.75 13.39
CA ILE A 234 -8.84 -34.11 14.32
C ILE A 234 -9.80 -33.19 13.56
N ASP A 235 -9.28 -32.32 12.68
CA ASP A 235 -10.13 -31.42 11.87
C ASP A 235 -11.07 -32.19 10.93
N ARG A 236 -10.63 -33.33 10.38
CA ARG A 236 -11.47 -34.18 9.52
C ARG A 236 -12.58 -34.87 10.32
N LEU A 237 -12.29 -35.38 11.52
CA LEU A 237 -13.28 -36.07 12.38
C LEU A 237 -14.34 -35.10 12.92
N LEU A 238 -13.94 -33.86 13.24
CA LEU A 238 -14.82 -32.83 13.78
C LEU A 238 -15.57 -32.01 12.71
N ARG A 239 -15.19 -32.10 11.43
CA ARG A 239 -15.82 -31.35 10.32
C ARG A 239 -17.35 -31.39 10.31
N PRO A 240 -18.03 -32.56 10.33
CA PRO A 240 -19.50 -32.60 10.26
C PRO A 240 -20.15 -31.87 11.45
N ILE A 241 -19.55 -31.98 12.63
CA ILE A 241 -20.07 -31.38 13.87
C ILE A 241 -19.84 -29.88 13.88
N ARG A 242 -18.70 -29.41 13.33
CA ARG A 242 -18.44 -27.98 13.16
C ARG A 242 -19.42 -27.33 12.19
N GLU A 243 -19.73 -27.99 11.10
CA GLU A 243 -20.66 -27.49 10.08
C GLU A 243 -22.08 -27.32 10.65
N GLU A 244 -22.48 -28.21 11.55
CA GLU A 244 -23.75 -28.11 12.29
C GLU A 244 -23.70 -27.05 13.41
N ALA A 245 -22.65 -27.04 14.22
CA ALA A 245 -22.54 -26.20 15.41
C ALA A 245 -22.22 -24.72 15.16
N THR A 246 -21.59 -24.37 14.02
CA THR A 246 -21.21 -22.97 13.71
C THR A 246 -22.23 -22.23 12.83
N GLY A 247 -23.32 -22.88 12.42
CA GLY A 247 -24.30 -22.31 11.50
C GLY A 247 -23.73 -22.01 10.12
N LYS A 248 -24.59 -21.97 9.08
CA LYS A 248 -24.13 -21.58 7.73
C LYS A 248 -23.64 -20.13 7.76
N LYS A 249 -22.33 -19.91 7.63
CA LYS A 249 -21.78 -18.56 7.37
C LYS A 249 -22.51 -17.97 6.16
N ARG A 250 -23.15 -16.82 6.35
CA ARG A 250 -23.75 -16.05 5.23
C ARG A 250 -22.64 -15.68 4.26
N VAL A 251 -22.53 -16.40 3.15
CA VAL A 251 -21.74 -15.97 1.99
C VAL A 251 -22.43 -14.74 1.44
N ARG A 252 -21.77 -13.57 1.50
CA ARG A 252 -22.29 -12.36 0.86
C ARG A 252 -22.36 -12.64 -0.65
N PRO A 253 -23.51 -12.46 -1.32
CA PRO A 253 -23.61 -12.68 -2.75
C PRO A 253 -22.67 -11.69 -3.47
N LYS A 254 -21.90 -12.20 -4.44
CA LYS A 254 -21.11 -11.33 -5.33
C LYS A 254 -22.09 -10.45 -6.12
N LYS A 255 -21.96 -9.13 -6.05
CA LYS A 255 -22.79 -8.20 -6.83
C LYS A 255 -22.66 -8.55 -8.33
N LYS A 256 -23.77 -8.88 -9.01
CA LYS A 256 -23.81 -9.26 -10.44
C LYS A 256 -23.10 -8.25 -11.34
N VAL A 257 -23.24 -6.96 -11.03
CA VAL A 257 -22.60 -5.84 -11.73
C VAL A 257 -21.07 -5.97 -11.79
N ARG A 258 -20.43 -6.46 -10.72
CA ARG A 258 -18.97 -6.66 -10.70
C ARG A 258 -18.49 -7.78 -11.63
N ALA A 259 -19.34 -8.75 -11.94
CA ALA A 259 -18.99 -9.83 -12.86
C ALA A 259 -19.10 -9.41 -14.33
N ALA A 260 -19.90 -8.39 -14.63
CA ALA A 260 -20.13 -7.89 -15.98
C ALA A 260 -19.01 -6.98 -16.50
N VAL A 261 -18.28 -6.29 -15.62
CA VAL A 261 -17.20 -5.35 -16.00
C VAL A 261 -15.89 -6.10 -16.19
N ALA A 262 -15.34 -6.02 -17.41
CA ALA A 262 -14.08 -6.63 -17.81
C ALA A 262 -12.90 -6.04 -16.99
N VAL A 263 -11.97 -6.92 -16.62
CA VAL A 263 -10.77 -6.54 -15.86
C VAL A 263 -9.63 -6.26 -16.85
N LYS A 264 -9.08 -5.05 -16.85
CA LYS A 264 -7.94 -4.68 -17.69
C LYS A 264 -6.64 -4.84 -16.90
N THR A 265 -5.61 -5.40 -17.51
CA THR A 265 -4.32 -5.64 -16.84
C THR A 265 -3.23 -4.64 -17.24
N PHE A 266 -2.20 -4.46 -16.40
CA PHE A 266 -1.06 -3.57 -16.67
C PHE A 266 -0.39 -3.78 -18.05
N SER A 267 -0.34 -5.03 -18.54
CA SER A 267 0.24 -5.39 -19.85
C SER A 267 -0.61 -4.97 -21.06
N GLU A 268 -1.87 -4.61 -20.85
CA GLU A 268 -2.78 -4.14 -21.91
C GLU A 268 -2.74 -2.61 -22.09
N TRP A 269 -1.77 -1.94 -21.44
CA TRP A 269 -1.51 -0.52 -21.59
C TRP A 269 -0.30 -0.19 -22.48
N ASP A 270 0.32 -1.20 -23.10
CA ASP A 270 1.36 -0.99 -24.10
C ASP A 270 0.71 -0.49 -25.41
N ASP A 271 1.16 0.66 -25.90
CA ASP A 271 0.69 1.34 -27.13
C ASP A 271 -0.81 1.68 -27.19
N VAL A 272 -1.35 2.25 -26.10
CA VAL A 272 -2.75 2.72 -26.09
C VAL A 272 -2.91 4.02 -26.87
N ALA A 273 -4.00 4.12 -27.64
CA ALA A 273 -4.39 5.34 -28.32
C ALA A 273 -4.91 6.41 -27.33
N PRO A 274 -4.73 7.71 -27.63
CA PRO A 274 -5.39 8.78 -26.89
C PRO A 274 -6.91 8.56 -26.81
N GLY A 275 -7.49 8.79 -25.62
CA GLY A 275 -8.91 8.54 -25.35
C GLY A 275 -9.15 7.40 -24.36
N SER A 276 -8.11 6.73 -23.89
CA SER A 276 -8.23 5.71 -22.84
C SER A 276 -7.87 6.31 -21.48
N LEU A 277 -8.90 6.53 -20.67
CA LEU A 277 -8.81 7.26 -19.42
C LEU A 277 -8.69 6.31 -18.22
N GLU A 278 -7.83 6.64 -17.28
CA GLU A 278 -7.90 6.16 -15.90
C GLU A 278 -8.63 7.21 -15.05
N VAL A 279 -9.60 6.76 -14.25
CA VAL A 279 -10.44 7.64 -13.44
C VAL A 279 -10.44 7.21 -11.98
N ASP A 280 -10.28 8.18 -11.08
CA ASP A 280 -10.24 7.97 -9.63
C ASP A 280 -10.80 9.16 -8.83
N PHE A 281 -11.11 8.93 -7.55
CA PHE A 281 -11.53 9.95 -6.60
C PHE A 281 -10.42 10.34 -5.63
N VAL A 282 -10.18 11.65 -5.49
CA VAL A 282 -9.34 12.21 -4.44
C VAL A 282 -10.19 12.84 -3.35
N ALA A 283 -10.11 12.31 -2.13
CA ALA A 283 -10.85 12.82 -0.98
C ALA A 283 -10.15 14.01 -0.29
N HIS A 284 -10.87 15.10 -0.02
CA HIS A 284 -10.36 16.27 0.70
C HIS A 284 -10.81 16.29 2.17
N CYS A 285 -10.37 15.28 2.93
CA CYS A 285 -10.87 15.00 4.27
C CYS A 285 -9.96 15.46 5.43
N GLY A 286 -8.80 16.07 5.17
CA GLY A 286 -7.92 16.52 6.28
C GLY A 286 -7.28 15.39 7.09
N GLY A 287 -7.32 14.15 6.61
CA GLY A 287 -6.87 12.96 7.37
C GLY A 287 -7.96 12.34 8.27
N ASN A 288 -9.18 12.89 8.31
CA ASN A 288 -10.31 12.31 9.03
C ASN A 288 -11.52 12.12 8.09
N LEU A 289 -11.94 10.87 7.91
CA LEU A 289 -13.07 10.51 7.05
C LEU A 289 -14.46 10.80 7.66
N SER A 290 -14.52 11.28 8.91
CA SER A 290 -15.78 11.65 9.54
C SER A 290 -16.31 13.00 9.03
N GLY A 291 -17.63 13.13 8.85
CA GLY A 291 -18.32 14.37 8.42
C GLY A 291 -18.31 14.62 6.90
N PRO A 292 -18.93 15.71 6.42
CA PRO A 292 -18.98 16.04 5.00
C PRO A 292 -17.63 16.55 4.50
N PHE A 293 -17.26 16.14 3.28
CA PHE A 293 -16.07 16.63 2.58
C PHE A 293 -16.21 16.44 1.07
N ILE A 294 -15.54 17.31 0.31
CA ILE A 294 -15.54 17.32 -1.15
C ILE A 294 -14.61 16.23 -1.69
N HIS A 295 -14.97 15.66 -2.84
CA HIS A 295 -14.14 14.75 -3.60
C HIS A 295 -13.78 15.39 -4.94
N SER A 296 -12.59 15.10 -5.48
CA SER A 296 -12.27 15.46 -6.86
C SER A 296 -12.28 14.21 -7.72
N LEU A 297 -13.10 14.21 -8.77
CA LEU A 297 -13.05 13.23 -9.84
C LEU A 297 -11.91 13.62 -10.78
N VAL A 298 -10.91 12.75 -10.89
CA VAL A 298 -9.74 12.95 -11.74
C VAL A 298 -9.80 11.95 -12.87
N ALA A 299 -9.62 12.43 -14.11
CA ALA A 299 -9.53 11.59 -15.29
C ALA A 299 -8.22 11.88 -16.02
N THR A 300 -7.39 10.86 -16.25
CA THR A 300 -6.11 10.98 -16.94
C THR A 300 -6.06 10.06 -18.15
N ASP A 301 -5.73 10.61 -19.31
CA ASP A 301 -5.42 9.83 -20.51
C ASP A 301 -4.05 9.16 -20.39
N VAL A 302 -3.99 7.85 -20.59
CA VAL A 302 -2.74 7.07 -20.41
C VAL A 302 -1.73 7.30 -21.54
N ALA A 303 -2.20 7.62 -22.75
CA ALA A 303 -1.34 7.84 -23.90
C ALA A 303 -0.56 9.16 -23.79
N SER A 304 -1.28 10.27 -23.57
CA SER A 304 -0.71 11.62 -23.51
C SER A 304 -0.38 12.08 -22.10
N GLY A 305 -1.00 11.51 -21.07
CA GLY A 305 -0.93 12.03 -19.70
C GLY A 305 -1.75 13.31 -19.50
N TRP A 306 -2.68 13.62 -20.41
CA TRP A 306 -3.65 14.72 -20.27
C TRP A 306 -4.57 14.44 -19.09
N THR A 307 -4.69 15.38 -18.16
CA THR A 307 -5.49 15.19 -16.95
C THR A 307 -6.54 16.29 -16.82
N GLU A 308 -7.77 15.90 -16.55
CA GLU A 308 -8.90 16.78 -16.24
C GLU A 308 -9.43 16.45 -14.84
N CYS A 309 -9.89 17.46 -14.11
CA CYS A 309 -10.35 17.33 -12.73
C CYS A 309 -11.69 18.08 -12.54
N ILE A 310 -12.66 17.45 -11.88
CA ILE A 310 -13.93 18.07 -11.51
C ILE A 310 -14.19 17.84 -10.02
N PRO A 311 -14.54 18.87 -9.23
CA PRO A 311 -14.94 18.68 -7.84
C PRO A 311 -16.39 18.21 -7.75
N ILE A 312 -16.66 17.31 -6.81
CA ILE A 312 -17.96 16.74 -6.54
C ILE A 312 -18.22 16.83 -5.04
N LEU A 313 -19.34 17.44 -4.67
CA LEU A 313 -19.78 17.60 -3.28
C LEU A 313 -20.09 16.26 -2.61
N ILE A 314 -20.82 15.39 -3.30
CA ILE A 314 -21.33 14.12 -2.78
C ILE A 314 -21.11 13.01 -3.83
N ARG A 315 -20.64 11.84 -3.40
CA ARG A 315 -20.45 10.66 -4.26
C ARG A 315 -21.79 9.95 -4.58
N GLU A 316 -22.71 10.70 -5.18
CA GLU A 316 -23.98 10.16 -5.68
C GLU A 316 -23.83 9.69 -7.14
N GLN A 317 -24.51 8.61 -7.51
CA GLN A 317 -24.37 7.99 -8.84
C GLN A 317 -24.77 8.92 -9.98
N SER A 318 -25.81 9.73 -9.79
CA SER A 318 -26.30 10.74 -10.75
C SER A 318 -25.22 11.78 -11.06
N LEU A 319 -24.65 12.38 -10.01
CA LEU A 319 -23.58 13.38 -10.11
C LEU A 319 -22.30 12.81 -10.74
N VAL A 320 -21.99 11.53 -10.51
CA VAL A 320 -20.84 10.88 -11.15
C VAL A 320 -21.06 10.76 -12.66
N VAL A 321 -22.24 10.35 -13.11
CA VAL A 321 -22.56 10.27 -14.55
C VAL A 321 -22.53 11.65 -15.20
N GLU A 322 -23.13 12.66 -14.57
CA GLU A 322 -23.07 14.05 -15.06
C GLU A 322 -21.64 14.58 -15.14
N SER A 323 -20.82 14.29 -14.12
CA SER A 323 -19.41 14.69 -14.12
C SER A 323 -18.59 13.98 -15.20
N LEU A 324 -18.88 12.71 -15.49
CA LEU A 324 -18.24 11.97 -16.59
C LEU A 324 -18.62 12.55 -17.95
N GLU A 325 -19.88 12.97 -18.13
CA GLU A 325 -20.34 13.63 -19.35
C GLU A 325 -19.66 15.00 -19.54
N LEU A 326 -19.54 15.78 -18.47
CA LEU A 326 -18.80 17.05 -18.49
C LEU A 326 -17.32 16.84 -18.83
N LEU A 327 -16.68 15.81 -18.24
CA LEU A 327 -15.30 15.46 -18.55
C LEU A 327 -15.13 15.10 -20.03
N ARG A 328 -16.03 14.27 -20.58
CA ARG A 328 -16.01 13.85 -21.98
C ARG A 328 -15.96 15.04 -22.93
N ASN A 329 -16.74 16.09 -22.65
CA ASN A 329 -16.79 17.30 -23.47
C ASN A 329 -15.57 18.22 -23.28
N ARG A 330 -14.80 18.06 -22.21
CA ARG A 330 -13.58 18.84 -21.95
C ARG A 330 -12.34 18.28 -22.66
N PHE A 331 -12.31 16.98 -22.97
CA PHE A 331 -11.18 16.39 -23.68
C PHE A 331 -11.14 16.85 -25.15
N PRO A 332 -9.96 17.18 -25.69
CA PRO A 332 -9.84 17.62 -27.08
C PRO A 332 -9.93 16.47 -28.10
N PHE A 333 -10.17 15.24 -27.65
CA PHE A 333 -10.26 14.02 -28.44
C PHE A 333 -11.38 13.11 -27.88
N PRO A 334 -11.94 12.20 -28.69
CA PRO A 334 -13.00 11.31 -28.24
C PRO A 334 -12.51 10.36 -27.13
N VAL A 335 -13.34 10.19 -26.10
CA VAL A 335 -13.11 9.21 -25.05
C VAL A 335 -13.51 7.83 -25.56
N LEU A 336 -12.54 6.91 -25.63
CA LEU A 336 -12.70 5.55 -26.16
C LEU A 336 -12.93 4.53 -25.04
N GLY A 337 -12.33 4.77 -23.87
CA GLY A 337 -12.45 3.85 -22.74
C GLY A 337 -12.22 4.52 -21.40
N ILE A 338 -12.87 4.00 -20.37
CA ILE A 338 -12.75 4.45 -18.99
C ILE A 338 -12.37 3.25 -18.13
N ASN A 339 -11.25 3.36 -17.43
CA ASN A 339 -10.75 2.37 -16.48
C ASN A 339 -10.83 2.91 -15.05
N THR A 340 -11.64 2.28 -14.21
CA THR A 340 -11.81 2.69 -12.81
C THR A 340 -11.28 1.66 -11.83
N ASP A 341 -11.16 2.09 -10.59
CA ASP A 341 -10.80 1.20 -9.50
C ASP A 341 -12.04 0.42 -9.01
N ASN A 342 -11.86 -0.45 -8.02
CA ASN A 342 -12.97 -1.26 -7.50
C ASN A 342 -13.94 -0.50 -6.56
N ASP A 343 -13.96 0.83 -6.62
CA ASP A 343 -14.88 1.65 -5.83
C ASP A 343 -16.34 1.42 -6.28
N SER A 344 -17.21 1.27 -5.28
CA SER A 344 -18.65 1.12 -5.46
C SER A 344 -19.34 2.35 -6.06
N SER A 345 -18.71 3.52 -5.97
CA SER A 345 -19.19 4.76 -6.60
C SER A 345 -19.19 4.65 -8.14
N PHE A 346 -18.18 4.02 -8.72
CA PHE A 346 -18.06 3.78 -10.17
C PHE A 346 -18.74 2.48 -10.63
N ILE A 347 -18.69 1.42 -9.81
CA ILE A 347 -19.29 0.13 -10.17
C ILE A 347 -20.78 0.14 -9.86
N ASN A 348 -21.55 0.83 -10.71
CA ASN A 348 -23.00 0.92 -10.66
C ASN A 348 -23.61 0.72 -12.07
N GLU A 349 -24.91 0.41 -12.14
CA GLU A 349 -25.58 0.19 -13.44
C GLU A 349 -25.72 1.47 -14.26
N SER A 350 -25.84 2.63 -13.63
CA SER A 350 -26.00 3.92 -14.30
C SER A 350 -24.77 4.30 -15.12
N VAL A 351 -23.57 4.10 -14.58
CA VAL A 351 -22.28 4.34 -15.23
C VAL A 351 -22.05 3.34 -16.35
N ILE A 352 -22.43 2.06 -16.16
CA ILE A 352 -22.35 1.06 -17.24
C ILE A 352 -23.28 1.45 -18.39
N LYS A 353 -24.56 1.75 -18.11
CA LYS A 353 -25.52 2.21 -19.12
C LYS A 353 -25.05 3.47 -19.84
N PHE A 354 -24.45 4.40 -19.10
CA PHE A 354 -23.86 5.60 -19.68
C PHE A 354 -22.73 5.24 -20.65
N CYS A 355 -21.76 4.44 -20.22
CA CYS A 355 -20.66 3.98 -21.07
C CYS A 355 -21.17 3.22 -22.31
N ASP A 356 -22.14 2.33 -22.15
CA ASP A 356 -22.76 1.59 -23.26
C ASP A 356 -23.47 2.54 -24.24
N SER A 357 -24.22 3.53 -23.74
CA SER A 357 -24.92 4.52 -24.58
C SER A 357 -23.97 5.40 -25.40
N GLN A 358 -22.79 5.69 -24.85
CA GLN A 358 -21.76 6.50 -25.50
C GLN A 358 -20.73 5.65 -26.24
N SER A 359 -20.91 4.32 -26.32
CA SER A 359 -19.95 3.37 -26.91
C SER A 359 -18.54 3.47 -26.32
N ILE A 360 -18.44 3.76 -25.01
CA ILE A 360 -17.19 3.85 -24.26
C ILE A 360 -16.91 2.50 -23.61
N THR A 361 -15.70 1.97 -23.82
CA THR A 361 -15.30 0.69 -23.20
C THR A 361 -15.05 0.90 -21.71
N PHE A 362 -15.88 0.29 -20.85
CA PHE A 362 -15.72 0.37 -19.40
C PHE A 362 -14.94 -0.83 -18.84
N THR A 363 -13.80 -0.56 -18.21
CA THR A 363 -12.96 -1.59 -17.60
C THR A 363 -12.64 -1.29 -16.13
N ARG A 364 -12.19 -2.31 -15.41
CA ARG A 364 -11.75 -2.16 -14.01
C ARG A 364 -10.38 -2.75 -13.73
N SER A 365 -9.72 -2.21 -12.72
CA SER A 365 -8.47 -2.75 -12.18
C SER A 365 -8.67 -4.06 -11.39
N ARG A 366 -7.60 -4.84 -11.20
CA ARG A 366 -7.66 -6.02 -10.32
C ARG A 366 -7.72 -5.60 -8.85
N PRO A 367 -8.52 -6.28 -8.01
CA PRO A 367 -8.53 -6.02 -6.57
C PRO A 367 -7.13 -6.16 -5.96
N TYR A 368 -6.74 -5.18 -5.13
CA TYR A 368 -5.47 -5.16 -4.37
C TYR A 368 -4.19 -5.10 -5.22
N ARG A 369 -4.26 -4.54 -6.44
CA ARG A 369 -3.11 -4.35 -7.34
C ARG A 369 -2.89 -2.87 -7.66
N LYS A 370 -2.19 -2.15 -6.78
CA LYS A 370 -1.89 -0.70 -6.93
C LYS A 370 -1.21 -0.31 -8.26
N ASN A 371 -0.44 -1.23 -8.84
CA ASN A 371 0.24 -0.98 -10.12
C ASN A 371 -0.71 -0.87 -11.33
N ASP A 372 -1.97 -1.33 -11.23
CA ASP A 372 -2.92 -1.32 -12.33
C ASP A 372 -3.53 0.09 -12.57
N GLN A 373 -3.27 1.06 -11.68
CA GLN A 373 -3.71 2.46 -11.74
C GLN A 373 -2.55 3.45 -11.51
N ALA A 374 -1.34 3.05 -11.88
CA ALA A 374 -0.14 3.80 -11.54
C ALA A 374 -0.13 5.23 -12.13
N TRP A 375 -0.79 5.46 -13.27
CA TRP A 375 -0.80 6.77 -13.93
C TRP A 375 -1.70 7.75 -13.18
N ILE A 376 -2.93 7.34 -12.84
CA ILE A 376 -3.85 8.18 -12.07
C ILE A 376 -3.35 8.42 -10.65
N GLU A 377 -2.79 7.42 -9.97
CA GLU A 377 -2.21 7.58 -8.62
C GLU A 377 -1.08 8.64 -8.62
N GLN A 378 -0.20 8.60 -9.63
CA GLN A 378 0.85 9.59 -9.80
C GLN A 378 0.26 10.99 -10.01
N LYS A 379 -0.76 11.11 -10.86
CA LYS A 379 -1.38 12.40 -11.22
C LYS A 379 -2.18 13.01 -10.06
N ASN A 380 -2.86 12.18 -9.27
CA ASN A 380 -3.53 12.59 -8.04
C ASN A 380 -2.55 13.30 -7.10
N GLY A 381 -1.33 12.76 -6.95
CA GLY A 381 -0.25 13.40 -6.20
C GLY A 381 0.27 14.68 -6.87
N SER A 382 0.64 14.61 -8.15
CA SER A 382 1.35 15.70 -8.84
C SER A 382 0.46 16.89 -9.22
N ILE A 383 -0.86 16.69 -9.33
CA ILE A 383 -1.82 17.74 -9.71
C ILE A 383 -2.67 18.09 -8.51
N VAL A 384 -3.57 17.20 -8.10
CA VAL A 384 -4.56 17.51 -7.07
C VAL A 384 -3.90 17.84 -5.72
N ARG A 385 -3.04 16.96 -5.19
CA ARG A 385 -2.36 17.21 -3.91
C ARG A 385 -1.31 18.32 -3.99
N LYS A 386 -0.71 18.55 -5.16
CA LYS A 386 0.23 19.66 -5.38
C LYS A 386 -0.46 21.03 -5.28
N HIS A 387 -1.72 21.13 -5.72
CA HIS A 387 -2.47 22.39 -5.74
C HIS A 387 -3.37 22.57 -4.51
N LEU A 388 -4.01 21.53 -4.01
CA LEU A 388 -4.96 21.61 -2.89
C LEU A 388 -4.38 21.16 -1.54
N GLY A 389 -3.27 20.43 -1.55
CA GLY A 389 -2.71 19.82 -0.36
C GLY A 389 -3.58 18.70 0.23
N TYR A 390 -3.49 18.53 1.54
CA TYR A 390 -4.23 17.52 2.31
C TYR A 390 -5.29 18.16 3.21
N GLN A 391 -5.63 19.42 2.98
CA GLN A 391 -6.60 20.14 3.79
C GLN A 391 -8.02 19.54 3.65
N ARG A 392 -8.90 19.91 4.57
CA ARG A 392 -10.31 19.52 4.55
C ARG A 392 -11.12 20.62 3.88
N PHE A 393 -11.89 20.26 2.85
CA PHE A 393 -12.80 21.17 2.17
C PHE A 393 -14.22 20.62 2.21
N SER A 394 -15.18 21.47 2.56
CA SER A 394 -16.61 21.14 2.62
C SER A 394 -17.46 22.35 2.26
N GLY A 395 -18.62 22.11 1.66
CA GLY A 395 -19.60 23.15 1.32
C GLY A 395 -19.52 23.61 -0.14
N PRO A 396 -20.61 24.22 -0.65
CA PRO A 396 -20.74 24.58 -2.07
C PRO A 396 -19.75 25.65 -2.50
N ILE A 397 -19.47 26.64 -1.66
CA ILE A 397 -18.51 27.73 -1.95
C ILE A 397 -17.11 27.16 -2.19
N ALA A 398 -16.63 26.30 -1.27
CA ALA A 398 -15.34 25.63 -1.44
C ALA A 398 -15.31 24.75 -2.70
N CYS A 399 -16.42 24.06 -3.03
CA CYS A 399 -16.52 23.28 -4.26
C CYS A 399 -16.40 24.14 -5.52
N GLN A 400 -17.04 25.30 -5.54
CA GLN A 400 -16.96 26.25 -6.65
C GLN A 400 -15.55 26.83 -6.79
N THR A 401 -14.89 27.21 -5.69
CA THR A 401 -13.51 27.69 -5.72
C THR A 401 -12.54 26.62 -6.22
N ILE A 402 -12.75 25.34 -5.84
CA ILE A 402 -11.98 24.22 -6.41
C ILE A 402 -12.25 24.06 -7.91
N ALA A 403 -13.49 24.28 -8.38
CA ALA A 403 -13.81 24.20 -9.80
C ALA A 403 -13.07 25.28 -10.60
N HIS A 404 -13.09 26.53 -10.12
CA HIS A 404 -12.34 27.63 -10.71
C HIS A 404 -10.82 27.35 -10.72
N LEU A 405 -10.29 26.83 -9.62
CA LEU A 405 -8.90 26.39 -9.56
C LEU A 405 -8.59 25.35 -10.67
N PHE A 406 -9.44 24.34 -10.83
CA PHE A 406 -9.22 23.30 -11.84
C PHE A 406 -9.37 23.80 -13.27
N ASP A 407 -10.20 24.80 -13.54
CA ASP A 407 -10.31 25.43 -14.85
C ASP A 407 -9.01 26.15 -15.27
N SER A 408 -8.25 26.72 -14.32
CA SER A 408 -6.90 27.25 -14.61
C SER A 408 -5.84 26.13 -14.63
N VAL A 409 -5.90 25.18 -13.69
CA VAL A 409 -4.92 24.08 -13.57
C VAL A 409 -4.92 23.19 -14.82
N ARG A 410 -6.08 22.91 -15.43
CA ARG A 410 -6.15 22.06 -16.64
C ARG A 410 -5.29 22.61 -17.77
N TRP A 411 -5.36 23.91 -18.04
CA TRP A 411 -4.56 24.53 -19.10
C TRP A 411 -3.11 24.63 -18.68
N TYR A 412 -2.85 25.08 -17.45
CA TYR A 412 -1.50 25.24 -16.93
C TYR A 412 -0.69 23.93 -16.97
N VAL A 413 -1.29 22.83 -16.51
CA VAL A 413 -0.64 21.52 -16.47
C VAL A 413 -0.52 20.92 -17.87
N ASN A 414 -1.61 20.90 -18.65
CA ASN A 414 -1.62 20.16 -19.91
C ASN A 414 -0.85 20.88 -21.04
N MET A 415 -0.79 22.22 -21.01
CA MET A 415 -0.10 23.01 -22.05
C MET A 415 1.35 23.33 -21.71
N PHE A 416 1.66 23.59 -20.43
CA PHE A 416 2.93 24.22 -20.03
C PHE A 416 3.79 23.41 -19.06
N GLN A 417 3.26 22.35 -18.40
CA GLN A 417 4.06 21.51 -17.52
C GLN A 417 4.53 20.23 -18.22
N PRO A 418 5.84 20.10 -18.53
CA PRO A 418 6.35 18.87 -19.07
C PRO A 418 6.43 17.79 -17.99
N SER A 419 6.15 16.55 -18.38
CA SER A 419 6.26 15.39 -17.49
C SER A 419 7.16 14.32 -18.09
N PHE A 420 7.72 13.45 -17.24
CA PHE A 420 8.43 12.26 -17.70
C PHE A 420 7.42 11.14 -17.97
N LYS A 421 7.60 10.43 -19.08
CA LYS A 421 6.89 9.19 -19.38
C LYS A 421 7.88 8.02 -19.33
N LEU A 422 7.53 6.97 -18.62
CA LEU A 422 8.36 5.77 -18.51
C LEU A 422 8.45 5.10 -19.89
N LEU A 423 9.67 4.98 -20.42
CA LEU A 423 9.96 4.29 -21.68
C LEU A 423 10.13 2.79 -21.42
N SER A 424 10.94 2.44 -20.42
CA SER A 424 11.14 1.05 -20.03
C SER A 424 11.54 0.91 -18.58
N LYS A 425 11.21 -0.23 -18.00
CA LYS A 425 11.57 -0.61 -16.64
C LYS A 425 12.16 -2.01 -16.68
N THR A 426 13.47 -2.10 -16.49
CA THR A 426 14.16 -3.38 -16.37
C THR A 426 14.44 -3.66 -14.90
N ARG A 427 14.31 -4.93 -14.51
CA ARG A 427 14.64 -5.39 -13.16
C ARG A 427 15.78 -6.39 -13.26
N ASP A 428 16.90 -6.05 -12.65
CA ASP A 428 18.06 -6.91 -12.50
C ASP A 428 18.21 -7.24 -11.00
N GLY A 429 17.70 -8.40 -10.59
CA GLY A 429 17.57 -8.80 -9.19
C GLY A 429 16.76 -7.79 -8.36
N ALA A 430 17.44 -7.12 -7.42
CA ALA A 430 16.86 -6.07 -6.57
C ALA A 430 16.90 -4.67 -7.20
N ARG A 431 17.72 -4.45 -8.23
CA ARG A 431 17.88 -3.14 -8.87
C ARG A 431 16.81 -2.96 -9.95
N VAL A 432 16.07 -1.87 -9.85
CA VAL A 432 15.10 -1.46 -10.87
C VAL A 432 15.68 -0.28 -11.62
N SER A 433 15.98 -0.47 -12.91
CA SER A 433 16.40 0.61 -13.80
C SER A 433 15.19 1.09 -14.59
N LYS A 434 14.95 2.40 -14.57
CA LYS A 434 13.87 3.04 -15.32
C LYS A 434 14.49 3.97 -16.34
N LYS A 435 14.17 3.78 -17.62
CA LYS A 435 14.48 4.73 -18.69
C LYS A 435 13.23 5.52 -19.00
N PHE A 436 13.37 6.83 -19.18
CA PHE A 436 12.26 7.74 -19.46
C PHE A 436 12.45 8.39 -20.83
N HIS A 437 11.35 8.78 -21.45
CA HIS A 437 11.39 9.70 -22.58
C HIS A 437 11.84 11.09 -22.14
N SER A 438 12.29 11.91 -23.09
CA SER A 438 12.50 13.33 -22.88
C SER A 438 11.23 13.99 -22.32
N PRO A 439 11.36 14.96 -21.40
CA PRO A 439 10.22 15.61 -20.78
C PRO A 439 9.42 16.38 -21.85
N GLN A 440 8.12 16.11 -21.90
CA GLN A 440 7.18 16.71 -22.86
C GLN A 440 5.87 17.04 -22.16
N THR A 441 5.18 18.08 -22.60
CA THR A 441 3.83 18.39 -22.11
C THR A 441 2.80 17.41 -22.68
N PRO A 442 1.66 17.19 -22.01
CA PRO A 442 0.57 16.40 -22.58
C PRO A 442 0.12 16.91 -23.97
N CYS A 443 0.07 18.23 -24.15
CA CYS A 443 -0.21 18.85 -25.45
C CYS A 443 0.82 18.45 -26.54
N GLU A 444 2.11 18.53 -26.23
CA GLU A 444 3.17 18.14 -27.18
C GLU A 444 3.07 16.67 -27.60
N ARG A 445 2.76 15.78 -26.65
CA ARG A 445 2.53 14.36 -26.96
C ARG A 445 1.36 14.17 -27.92
N LEU A 446 0.23 14.85 -27.68
CA LEU A 446 -0.95 14.78 -28.55
C LEU A 446 -0.66 15.34 -29.95
N LEU A 447 0.11 16.43 -30.05
CA LEU A 447 0.51 17.00 -31.34
C LEU A 447 1.41 16.02 -32.13
N SER A 448 2.29 15.30 -31.43
CA SER A 448 3.18 14.29 -32.03
C SER A 448 2.48 12.98 -32.41
N ASP A 449 1.35 12.63 -31.78
CA ASP A 449 0.66 11.35 -32.01
C ASP A 449 -0.09 11.37 -33.35
N SER A 450 0.11 10.36 -34.20
CA SER A 450 -0.51 10.25 -35.52
C SER A 450 -2.00 9.93 -35.46
N ARG A 451 -2.49 9.40 -34.33
CA ARG A 451 -3.89 8.97 -34.13
C ARG A 451 -4.84 10.12 -33.78
N VAL A 452 -4.29 11.29 -33.42
CA VAL A 452 -5.08 12.49 -33.10
C VAL A 452 -5.46 13.21 -34.39
N SER A 453 -6.74 13.60 -34.52
CA SER A 453 -7.26 14.28 -35.71
C SER A 453 -6.57 15.64 -35.94
N SER A 454 -6.55 16.09 -37.20
CA SER A 454 -6.02 17.41 -37.56
C SER A 454 -6.76 18.56 -36.88
N GLU A 455 -8.09 18.43 -36.74
CA GLU A 455 -8.95 19.39 -36.03
C GLU A 455 -8.55 19.53 -34.56
N SER A 456 -8.39 18.40 -33.84
CA SER A 456 -7.95 18.40 -32.45
C SER A 456 -6.55 18.99 -32.29
N LYS A 457 -5.64 18.72 -33.23
CA LYS A 457 -4.29 19.33 -33.22
C LYS A 457 -4.35 20.84 -33.41
N GLU A 458 -5.20 21.33 -34.30
CA GLU A 458 -5.35 22.76 -34.53
C GLU A 458 -6.01 23.46 -33.34
N TYR A 459 -7.01 22.84 -32.72
CA TYR A 459 -7.58 23.29 -31.45
C TYR A 459 -6.49 23.41 -30.38
N LEU A 460 -5.64 22.40 -30.21
CA LEU A 460 -4.56 22.41 -29.23
C LEU A 460 -3.52 23.52 -29.49
N ARG A 461 -3.13 23.75 -30.75
CA ARG A 461 -2.20 24.82 -31.11
C ARG A 461 -2.78 26.20 -30.82
N ARG A 462 -4.05 26.44 -31.18
CA ARG A 462 -4.74 27.70 -30.93
C ARG A 462 -4.81 28.01 -29.44
N ASN A 463 -5.31 27.07 -28.64
CA ASN A 463 -5.41 27.25 -27.19
C ASN A 463 -4.03 27.44 -26.56
N ARG A 464 -2.97 26.77 -27.05
CA ARG A 464 -1.62 26.97 -26.51
C ARG A 464 -1.09 28.39 -26.73
N LEU A 465 -1.49 29.05 -27.82
CA LEU A 465 -1.10 30.43 -28.12
C LEU A 465 -1.94 31.47 -27.36
N GLU A 466 -3.21 31.16 -27.12
CA GLU A 466 -4.15 32.05 -26.45
C GLU A 466 -3.92 32.12 -24.93
N GLN A 467 -3.44 31.03 -24.32
CA GLN A 467 -3.27 30.93 -22.88
C GLN A 467 -1.91 31.49 -22.42
N ASP A 468 -1.91 32.37 -21.41
CA ASP A 468 -0.69 32.81 -20.73
C ASP A 468 -0.41 31.95 -19.47
N PRO A 469 0.75 31.26 -19.38
CA PRO A 469 1.09 30.47 -18.21
C PRO A 469 1.18 31.28 -16.90
N LEU A 470 1.51 32.58 -16.95
CA LEU A 470 1.64 33.43 -15.77
C LEU A 470 0.29 33.94 -15.27
N GLU A 471 -0.62 34.30 -16.16
CA GLU A 471 -2.03 34.59 -15.81
C GLU A 471 -2.69 33.37 -15.19
N LEU A 472 -2.49 32.19 -15.78
CA LEU A 472 -2.99 30.92 -15.22
C LEU A 472 -2.38 30.65 -13.84
N LEU A 473 -1.08 30.87 -13.65
CA LEU A 473 -0.43 30.71 -12.35
C LEU A 473 -0.98 31.70 -11.31
N HIS A 474 -1.25 32.93 -11.71
CA HIS A 474 -1.85 33.96 -10.86
C HIS A 474 -3.26 33.56 -10.42
N ALA A 475 -4.13 33.16 -11.35
CA ALA A 475 -5.49 32.68 -11.05
C ALA A 475 -5.47 31.44 -10.12
N ILE A 476 -4.50 30.54 -10.32
CA ILE A 476 -4.26 29.40 -9.42
C ILE A 476 -3.94 29.88 -8.00
N ARG A 477 -3.06 30.88 -7.85
CA ARG A 477 -2.67 31.42 -6.53
C ARG A 477 -3.81 32.14 -5.84
N GLN A 478 -4.60 32.92 -6.57
CA GLN A 478 -5.81 33.56 -6.04
C GLN A 478 -6.83 32.52 -5.54
N SER A 479 -7.07 31.47 -6.32
CA SER A 479 -7.98 30.38 -5.92
C SER A 479 -7.45 29.60 -4.70
N GLN A 480 -6.13 29.42 -4.59
CA GLN A 480 -5.50 28.80 -3.42
C GLN A 480 -5.61 29.67 -2.16
N ALA A 481 -5.44 30.98 -2.27
CA ALA A 481 -5.64 31.92 -1.16
C ALA A 481 -7.10 31.92 -0.69
N ALA A 482 -8.05 31.97 -1.62
CA ALA A 482 -9.48 31.86 -1.32
C ALA A 482 -9.85 30.52 -0.65
N LEU A 483 -9.19 29.42 -0.99
CA LEU A 483 -9.41 28.13 -0.33
C LEU A 483 -8.78 28.06 1.06
N ASP A 484 -7.60 28.65 1.24
CA ASP A 484 -6.94 28.66 2.54
C ASP A 484 -7.75 29.47 3.55
N SER A 485 -8.27 30.64 3.15
CA SER A 485 -9.14 31.48 3.97
C SER A 485 -10.45 30.78 4.34
N LEU A 486 -11.06 30.00 3.44
CA LEU A 486 -12.22 29.16 3.75
C LEU A 486 -11.90 28.01 4.73
N SER A 487 -10.63 27.60 4.83
CA SER A 487 -10.19 26.50 5.70
C SER A 487 -9.87 26.93 7.14
N THR A 488 -9.58 28.21 7.34
CA THR A 488 -9.36 28.85 8.63
C THR A 488 -10.67 29.53 9.02
N GLU A 489 -11.31 29.12 10.12
CA GLU A 489 -12.54 29.75 10.64
C GLU A 489 -12.37 31.23 11.05
N ASP A 490 -11.23 31.85 10.74
CA ASP A 490 -10.97 33.27 10.92
C ASP A 490 -11.73 34.04 9.84
N SER A 491 -12.79 34.72 10.29
CA SER A 491 -13.65 35.66 9.57
C SER A 491 -12.92 36.36 8.42
N LEU A 492 -13.42 36.18 7.20
CA LEU A 492 -13.27 37.03 5.99
C LEU A 492 -12.29 38.21 6.15
N SER A 493 -11.02 37.91 6.34
CA SER A 493 -9.97 38.87 6.04
C SER A 493 -10.09 39.05 4.55
N GLN A 494 -10.55 40.22 4.11
CA GLN A 494 -10.46 40.62 2.72
C GLN A 494 -8.97 40.70 2.37
N GLU A 495 -8.35 39.56 2.09
CA GLU A 495 -7.06 39.54 1.42
C GLU A 495 -7.30 40.21 0.08
N GLN A 496 -6.71 41.39 -0.08
CA GLN A 496 -6.75 42.16 -1.31
C GLN A 496 -6.34 41.23 -2.45
N GLN A 497 -7.19 41.10 -3.46
CA GLN A 497 -6.81 40.47 -4.71
C GLN A 497 -5.58 41.21 -5.23
N ILE A 498 -4.42 40.57 -5.08
CA ILE A 498 -3.17 41.06 -5.64
C ILE A 498 -3.39 41.11 -7.15
N ASP A 499 -3.08 42.25 -7.76
CA ASP A 499 -3.17 42.42 -9.21
C ASP A 499 -2.08 41.60 -9.92
N LEU A 500 -2.26 41.32 -11.21
CA LEU A 500 -1.31 40.55 -12.00
C LEU A 500 0.07 41.23 -12.02
N GLU A 501 0.13 42.54 -12.27
CA GLU A 501 1.38 43.29 -12.31
C GLU A 501 2.15 43.23 -10.99
N GLU A 502 1.43 43.39 -9.88
CA GLU A 502 2.00 43.28 -8.54
C GLU A 502 2.50 41.86 -8.27
N PHE A 503 1.73 40.83 -8.63
CA PHE A 503 2.16 39.43 -8.50
C PHE A 503 3.43 39.13 -9.29
N LEU A 504 3.51 39.61 -10.54
CA LEU A 504 4.69 39.45 -11.40
C LEU A 504 5.93 40.12 -10.80
N SER A 505 5.78 41.31 -10.19
CA SER A 505 6.89 42.01 -9.53
C SER A 505 7.47 41.21 -8.35
N GLN A 506 6.64 40.40 -7.67
CA GLN A 506 7.05 39.61 -6.51
C GLN A 506 7.68 38.25 -6.89
N LEU A 507 7.40 37.70 -8.08
CA LEU A 507 7.84 36.36 -8.51
C LEU A 507 9.33 36.05 -8.26
N PRO A 508 10.29 36.94 -8.56
CA PRO A 508 11.72 36.66 -8.36
C PRO A 508 12.12 36.46 -6.89
N GLU A 509 11.33 37.00 -5.95
CA GLU A 509 11.62 36.97 -4.52
C GLU A 509 10.80 35.94 -3.74
N LEU A 510 9.75 35.36 -4.34
CA LEU A 510 8.84 34.43 -3.66
C LEU A 510 9.55 33.22 -3.07
N TRP A 511 10.62 32.71 -3.70
CA TRP A 511 11.37 31.56 -3.17
C TRP A 511 12.05 31.86 -1.83
N LYS A 512 12.37 33.14 -1.55
CA LYS A 512 12.95 33.56 -0.26
C LYS A 512 11.94 33.42 0.89
N LYS A 513 10.64 33.48 0.58
CA LYS A 513 9.53 33.33 1.56
C LYS A 513 9.22 31.86 1.89
N GLY A 514 9.91 30.90 1.29
CA GLY A 514 9.70 29.47 1.50
C GLY A 514 8.56 28.91 0.63
N GLU A 515 7.58 28.24 1.24
CA GLU A 515 6.46 27.67 0.50
C GLU A 515 5.48 28.75 0.02
N ALA A 516 5.50 29.02 -1.29
CA ALA A 516 4.73 30.09 -1.91
C ALA A 516 3.24 29.77 -2.11
N ARG A 517 2.81 28.52 -1.88
CA ARG A 517 1.41 28.11 -2.02
C ARG A 517 0.65 28.31 -0.69
N PRO A 518 -0.41 29.13 -0.66
CA PRO A 518 -1.20 29.35 0.56
C PRO A 518 -1.68 28.05 1.22
N THR A 519 -2.25 27.14 0.42
CA THR A 519 -2.77 25.83 0.88
C THR A 519 -1.74 24.90 1.55
N HIS A 520 -0.44 25.18 1.39
CA HIS A 520 0.65 24.36 1.91
C HIS A 520 1.42 25.04 3.05
N GLN A 521 1.07 26.28 3.40
CA GLN A 521 1.71 26.96 4.51
C GLN A 521 1.39 26.27 5.83
N PRO A 522 2.39 26.04 6.70
CA PRO A 522 2.15 25.40 7.98
C PRO A 522 1.29 26.33 8.86
N LYS A 523 0.10 25.86 9.26
CA LYS A 523 -0.73 26.60 10.22
C LYS A 523 0.07 26.84 11.50
N PRO A 524 0.02 28.05 12.09
CA PRO A 524 0.74 28.33 13.32
C PRO A 524 0.30 27.33 14.38
N MET A 525 1.28 26.62 14.96
CA MET A 525 1.00 25.63 15.99
C MET A 525 0.43 26.39 17.20
N ARG A 526 -0.84 26.17 17.55
CA ARG A 526 -1.44 26.78 18.75
C ARG A 526 -0.48 26.55 19.92
N THR A 527 0.07 27.63 20.46
CA THR A 527 0.92 27.56 21.65
C THR A 527 0.08 26.96 22.76
N ARG A 528 0.57 25.88 23.38
CA ARG A 528 -0.10 25.33 24.55
C ARG A 528 0.19 26.27 25.71
N ASP A 529 -0.73 27.19 25.96
CA ASP A 529 -0.54 28.24 26.96
C ASP A 529 -0.75 27.71 28.40
N TYR A 530 -1.33 26.52 28.57
CA TYR A 530 -1.50 25.89 29.89
C TYR A 530 -0.33 24.95 30.23
N ARG A 531 0.36 25.25 31.34
CA ARG A 531 1.29 24.31 31.99
C ARG A 531 0.48 23.30 32.80
N THR A 532 0.71 22.00 32.58
CA THR A 532 0.05 20.92 33.35
C THR A 532 0.55 20.79 34.80
N ARG A 533 1.64 21.47 35.18
CA ARG A 533 2.21 21.47 36.54
C ARG A 533 2.84 22.84 36.86
N PRO A 534 2.73 23.32 38.12
CA PRO A 534 3.44 24.51 38.57
C PRO A 534 4.96 24.32 38.45
N ASP A 535 5.69 25.42 38.24
CA ASP A 535 7.12 25.40 37.96
C ASP A 535 7.93 25.23 39.26
N PRO A 536 8.65 24.10 39.44
CA PRO A 536 9.32 23.80 40.70
C PRO A 536 10.47 24.77 41.03
N PHE A 537 10.95 25.55 40.06
CA PHE A 537 12.07 26.48 40.23
C PHE A 537 11.63 27.95 40.30
N GLU A 538 10.34 28.25 40.35
CA GLU A 538 9.84 29.63 40.32
C GLU A 538 10.35 30.46 41.50
N GLY A 539 10.26 29.92 42.72
CA GLY A 539 10.70 30.63 43.93
C GLY A 539 12.22 30.86 44.03
N ASP A 540 13.03 30.06 43.33
CA ASP A 540 14.51 30.09 43.47
C ASP A 540 15.20 30.49 42.16
N TRP A 541 14.42 30.92 41.17
CA TRP A 541 14.92 31.29 39.84
C TRP A 541 15.89 32.47 39.90
N THR A 542 15.63 33.43 40.77
CA THR A 542 16.51 34.60 41.00
C THR A 542 17.90 34.17 41.47
N THR A 543 17.98 33.15 42.31
CA THR A 543 19.26 32.57 42.76
C THR A 543 19.98 31.86 41.62
N ILE A 544 19.24 31.07 40.83
CA ILE A 544 19.79 30.36 39.66
C ILE A 544 20.29 31.34 38.59
N LEU A 545 19.56 32.43 38.36
CA LEU A 545 19.98 33.52 37.46
C LEU A 545 21.30 34.14 37.93
N GLY A 546 21.44 34.44 39.22
CA GLY A 546 22.70 34.97 39.76
C GLY A 546 23.89 34.02 39.60
N TRP A 547 23.65 32.70 39.57
CA TRP A 547 24.69 31.72 39.23
C TRP A 547 25.00 31.69 37.73
N LEU A 548 23.99 31.78 36.86
CA LEU A 548 24.15 31.82 35.42
C LEU A 548 24.83 33.11 34.93
N GLU A 549 24.59 34.24 35.59
CA GLU A 549 25.25 35.51 35.28
C GLU A 549 26.74 35.49 35.66
N LYS A 550 27.08 34.88 36.80
CA LYS A 550 28.48 34.71 37.22
C LYS A 550 29.23 33.63 36.43
N SER A 551 28.52 32.62 35.94
CA SER A 551 29.10 31.50 35.20
C SER A 551 28.13 31.02 34.11
N PRO A 552 28.13 31.68 32.93
CA PRO A 552 27.21 31.36 31.83
C PRO A 552 27.32 29.92 31.32
N ASP A 553 28.50 29.33 31.49
CA ASP A 553 28.84 27.97 31.04
C ASP A 553 28.36 26.88 31.99
N ALA A 554 27.81 27.25 33.17
CA ALA A 554 27.32 26.29 34.15
C ALA A 554 26.28 25.34 33.54
N THR A 555 26.44 24.03 33.79
CA THR A 555 25.48 23.04 33.28
C THR A 555 24.23 23.01 34.15
N ALA A 556 23.08 22.69 33.56
CA ALA A 556 21.86 22.50 34.34
C ALA A 556 22.00 21.36 35.37
N SER A 557 22.87 20.36 35.12
CA SER A 557 23.17 19.30 36.09
C SER A 557 23.89 19.87 37.32
N SER A 558 24.96 20.64 37.10
CA SER A 558 25.72 21.25 38.20
C SER A 558 24.90 22.27 39.00
N LEU A 559 23.97 22.98 38.35
CA LEU A 559 23.06 23.89 39.03
C LEU A 559 22.02 23.12 39.86
N LEU A 560 21.52 21.98 39.36
CA LEU A 560 20.59 21.13 40.10
C LEU A 560 21.25 20.47 41.31
N GLU A 561 22.49 19.98 41.17
CA GLU A 561 23.27 19.42 42.27
C GLU A 561 23.46 20.44 43.40
N ARG A 562 23.83 21.68 43.06
CA ARG A 562 23.91 22.78 44.04
C ARG A 562 22.57 23.10 44.72
N LEU A 563 21.44 22.97 44.00
CA LEU A 563 20.11 23.16 44.58
C LEU A 563 19.76 22.01 45.53
N ILE A 564 20.08 20.78 45.16
CA ILE A 564 19.86 19.59 45.99
C ILE A 564 20.71 19.66 47.27
N GLU A 565 21.98 20.06 47.18
CA GLU A 565 22.84 20.27 48.36
C GLU A 565 22.30 21.34 49.31
N ARG A 566 21.75 22.43 48.77
CA ARG A 566 21.24 23.54 49.57
C ARG A 566 19.84 23.28 50.14
N SER A 567 19.03 22.46 49.49
CA SER A 567 17.66 22.16 49.90
C SER A 567 17.23 20.76 49.42
N PRO A 568 17.67 19.70 50.11
CA PRO A 568 17.41 18.31 49.73
C PRO A 568 15.91 17.97 49.69
N ASP A 569 15.11 18.61 50.54
CA ASP A 569 13.68 18.36 50.68
C ASP A 569 12.83 18.95 49.53
N LYS A 570 13.40 19.89 48.76
CA LYS A 570 12.68 20.65 47.72
C LYS A 570 12.98 20.17 46.30
N TYR A 571 14.16 19.58 46.08
CA TYR A 571 14.63 19.23 44.74
C TYR A 571 15.07 17.77 44.60
N ASN A 572 14.90 17.23 43.39
CA ASN A 572 15.37 15.89 43.05
C ASN A 572 15.84 15.78 41.59
N GLY A 573 16.55 14.70 41.28
CA GLY A 573 17.07 14.42 39.93
C GLY A 573 15.98 14.34 38.85
N GLY A 574 14.72 14.08 39.21
CA GLY A 574 13.59 14.05 38.28
C GLY A 574 13.24 15.41 37.67
N GLN A 575 13.74 16.52 38.24
CA GLN A 575 13.47 17.88 37.78
C GLN A 575 14.52 18.42 36.79
N LEU A 576 15.56 17.63 36.45
CA LEU A 576 16.67 18.04 35.58
C LEU A 576 16.21 18.55 34.21
N ARG A 577 15.27 17.85 33.55
CA ARG A 577 14.74 18.28 32.25
C ARG A 577 14.06 19.64 32.30
N THR A 578 13.38 19.95 33.40
CA THR A 578 12.70 21.23 33.59
C THR A 578 13.71 22.36 33.75
N LEU A 579 14.77 22.14 34.53
CA LEU A 579 15.85 23.11 34.70
C LEU A 579 16.65 23.31 33.40
N GLN A 580 16.97 22.23 32.68
CA GLN A 580 17.61 22.28 31.36
C GLN A 580 16.84 23.17 30.38
N ARG A 581 15.50 23.04 30.36
CA ARG A 581 14.65 23.85 29.48
C ARG A 581 14.69 25.34 29.85
N ARG A 582 14.65 25.66 31.14
CA ARG A 582 14.73 27.04 31.65
C ARG A 582 16.10 27.69 31.37
N VAL A 583 17.19 26.96 31.61
CA VAL A 583 18.55 27.42 31.29
C VAL A 583 18.71 27.64 29.78
N SER A 584 18.18 26.74 28.96
CA SER A 584 18.21 26.90 27.49
C SER A 584 17.42 28.12 27.02
N GLN A 585 16.25 28.40 27.62
CA GLN A 585 15.48 29.62 27.33
C GLN A 585 16.27 30.88 27.68
N TRP A 586 16.87 30.93 28.88
CA TRP A 586 17.71 32.05 29.29
C TRP A 586 18.90 32.25 28.33
N ARG A 587 19.60 31.17 27.95
CA ARG A 587 20.71 31.23 26.99
C ARG A 587 20.27 31.75 25.62
N ASN A 588 19.10 31.34 25.13
CA ASN A 588 18.56 31.87 23.89
C ASN A 588 18.25 33.38 23.97
N ILE A 589 17.71 33.85 25.09
CA ILE A 589 17.47 35.27 25.33
C ILE A 589 18.80 36.03 25.36
N MET A 590 19.80 35.53 26.09
CA MET A 590 21.12 36.17 26.18
C MET A 590 21.87 36.15 24.84
N ALA A 591 21.85 35.03 24.11
CA ALA A 591 22.45 34.93 22.78
C ALA A 591 21.79 35.91 21.80
N ARG A 592 20.46 36.05 21.84
CA ARG A 592 19.75 37.07 21.05
C ARG A 592 20.17 38.47 21.46
N LYS A 593 20.21 38.79 22.75
CA LYS A 593 20.68 40.11 23.25
C LYS A 593 22.09 40.44 22.79
N LEU A 594 23.02 39.48 22.84
CA LEU A 594 24.40 39.65 22.39
C LEU A 594 24.52 39.85 20.88
N VAL A 595 23.68 39.20 20.08
CA VAL A 595 23.71 39.27 18.61
C VAL A 595 22.96 40.48 18.07
N THR A 596 21.84 40.87 18.66
CA THR A 596 20.94 41.93 18.13
C THR A 596 21.06 43.26 18.86
N GLY A 597 21.79 43.34 19.98
CA GLY A 597 21.99 44.57 20.76
C GLY A 597 20.72 45.15 21.40
N THR A 598 19.58 44.47 21.27
CA THR A 598 18.27 44.98 21.71
C THR A 598 17.83 44.29 22.98
N THR A 599 17.62 45.07 24.05
CA THR A 599 16.94 44.59 25.25
C THR A 599 15.46 44.39 24.90
N ALA A 600 15.08 43.14 24.62
CA ALA A 600 13.66 42.78 24.57
C ALA A 600 13.01 43.15 25.91
N THR A 601 12.03 44.05 25.85
CA THR A 601 11.16 44.49 26.94
C THR A 601 10.09 43.45 27.22
#